data_AF-A0A265N7S1-F1
#
_entry.id   AF-A0A265N7S1-F1
#
_cell.length_a   1.000
_cell.length_b   1.000
_cell.length_c   1.000
_cell.angle_alpha   90.00
_cell.angle_beta   90.00
_cell.angle_gamma   90.00
#
_symmetry.space_group_name_H-M   'P 1'
#
loop_
_entity.id
_entity.type
_entity.pdbx_description
1 polymer ?
#
loop_
_entity_poly.entity_id
_entity_poly.type
_entity_poly.pdbx_seq_one_letter_code
_entity_poly.pdbx_strand_id
1 'polypeptide(L)' 'MLLEKIEECREEMITLSSTHALTSEAVVLSSMKLDKLINEYQNYVQ' A
#
# COMPACT_ATOMS: atom_id res chain seq x y z
N MET A 1 -1.56 14.68 0.78
CA MET A 1 -2.96 14.35 0.46
C MET A 1 -3.16 12.82 0.53
N LEU A 2 -4.40 12.32 0.66
CA LEU A 2 -4.65 10.87 0.75
C LEU A 2 -4.15 10.10 -0.49
N LEU A 3 -4.36 10.68 -1.68
CA LEU A 3 -3.83 10.15 -2.94
C LEU A 3 -2.30 10.06 -2.96
N GLU A 4 -1.59 11.07 -2.44
CA GLU A 4 -0.12 11.03 -2.33
C GLU A 4 0.36 9.89 -1.42
N LYS A 5 -0.35 9.64 -0.30
CA LYS A 5 -0.01 8.52 0.58
C LYS A 5 -0.24 7.16 -0.09
N ILE A 6 -1.28 7.04 -0.91
CA ILE A 6 -1.55 5.85 -1.73
C ILE A 6 -0.43 5.66 -2.75
N GLU A 7 0.01 6.74 -3.39
CA GLU A 7 1.12 6.74 -4.34
C GLU A 7 2.43 6.25 -3.71
N GLU A 8 2.84 6.88 -2.60
CA GLU A 8 4.03 6.51 -1.84
C GLU A 8 3.98 5.04 -1.39
N CYS A 9 2.84 4.59 -0.84
CA CYS A 9 2.68 3.23 -0.37
C CYS A 9 2.72 2.20 -1.51
N ARG A 10 2.30 2.59 -2.72
CA ARG A 10 2.40 1.70 -3.89
C ARG A 10 3.83 1.60 -4.39
N GLU A 11 4.60 2.69 -4.42
CA GLU A 11 6.03 2.64 -4.76
C GLU A 11 6.83 1.78 -3.77
N GLU A 12 6.50 1.90 -2.47
CA GLU A 12 7.03 1.06 -1.41
C GLU A 12 6.75 -0.44 -1.69
N MET A 13 5.51 -0.77 -2.03
CA MET A 13 5.08 -2.13 -2.39
C MET A 13 5.82 -2.69 -3.61
N ILE A 14 6.02 -1.90 -4.66
CA ILE A 14 6.78 -2.30 -5.86
C ILE A 14 8.23 -2.61 -5.47
N THR A 15 8.84 -1.73 -4.67
CA THR A 15 10.22 -1.91 -4.22
C THR A 15 10.36 -3.16 -3.34
N LEU A 16 9.48 -3.34 -2.36
CA LEU A 16 9.49 -4.49 -1.45
C LEU A 16 9.24 -5.80 -2.20
N SER A 17 8.26 -5.86 -3.09
CA SER A 17 7.94 -7.08 -3.85
C SER A 17 9.02 -7.47 -4.87
N SER A 18 9.82 -6.51 -5.34
CA SER A 18 10.97 -6.79 -6.21
C SER A 18 12.18 -7.36 -5.47
N THR A 19 12.25 -7.15 -4.15
CA THR A 19 13.43 -7.50 -3.32
C THR A 19 13.14 -8.58 -2.27
N HIS A 20 11.87 -8.80 -1.92
CA HIS A 20 11.41 -9.74 -0.92
C HIS A 20 10.35 -10.68 -1.49
N ALA A 21 10.20 -11.86 -0.88
CA ALA A 21 9.09 -12.73 -1.18
C ALA A 21 7.75 -12.04 -0.86
N LEU A 22 6.72 -12.31 -1.65
CA LEU A 22 5.39 -11.71 -1.45
C LEU A 22 4.76 -12.08 -0.09
N THR A 23 5.19 -13.19 0.50
CA THR A 23 4.78 -13.67 1.83
C THR A 23 5.65 -13.13 2.95
N SER A 24 6.67 -12.32 2.64
CA SER A 24 7.49 -11.69 3.68
C SER A 24 6.64 -10.71 4.49
N GLU A 25 6.94 -10.60 5.77
CA GLU A 25 6.23 -9.72 6.68
C GLU A 25 6.21 -8.27 6.19
N ALA A 26 7.33 -7.80 5.63
CA ALA A 26 7.44 -6.45 5.07
C ALA A 26 6.43 -6.21 3.93
N VAL A 27 6.33 -7.15 2.97
CA VAL A 27 5.37 -7.03 1.85
C VAL A 27 3.93 -7.16 2.35
N VAL A 28 3.66 -8.06 3.29
CA VAL A 28 2.31 -8.23 3.86
C VAL A 28 1.85 -6.96 4.59
N LEU A 29 2.70 -6.38 5.44
CA LEU A 29 2.39 -5.15 6.16
C LEU A 29 2.17 -3.96 5.22
N SER A 30 3.03 -3.82 4.21
CA SER A 30 2.89 -2.76 3.21
C SER A 30 1.60 -2.93 2.38
N SER A 31 1.24 -4.17 2.04
CA SER A 31 -0.04 -4.48 1.37
C SER A 31 -1.25 -4.13 2.23
N MET A 32 -1.23 -4.45 3.52
CA MET A 32 -2.32 -4.10 4.45
C MET A 32 -2.46 -2.59 4.62
N LYS A 33 -1.34 -1.86 4.65
CA LYS A 33 -1.32 -0.39 4.70
C LYS A 33 -1.93 0.20 3.43
N LEU A 34 -1.56 -0.31 2.25
CA LEU A 34 -2.10 0.17 0.97
C LEU A 34 -3.61 -0.08 0.89
N ASP A 35 -4.09 -1.26 1.28
CA ASP A 35 -5.51 -1.61 1.31
C ASP A 35 -6.31 -0.65 2.20
N LYS A 36 -5.80 -0.35 3.40
CA LYS A 36 -6.41 0.62 4.31
C LYS A 36 -6.55 2.01 3.67
N LEU A 37 -5.50 2.50 3.01
CA LEU A 37 -5.53 3.83 2.36
C LEU A 37 -6.52 3.87 1.19
N ILE A 38 -6.61 2.80 0.41
CA ILE A 38 -7.58 2.67 -0.68
C ILE A 38 -9.00 2.68 -0.13
N ASN A 39 -9.27 1.89 0.91
CA ASN A 39 -10.58 1.84 1.57
C ASN A 39 -10.97 3.21 2.14
N GLU A 40 -10.02 3.91 2.78
CA GLU A 40 -10.24 5.28 3.26
C GLU A 40 -10.62 6.21 2.10
N TYR A 41 -9.91 6.14 0.97
CA TYR A 41 -10.21 6.97 -0.20
C TYR A 41 -11.57 6.65 -0.81
N GLN A 42 -11.91 5.37 -0.94
CA GLN A 42 -13.22 4.94 -1.43
C GLN A 42 -14.36 5.47 -0.55
N ASN A 43 -14.20 5.41 0.77
CA ASN A 43 -15.18 5.99 1.71
C ASN A 43 -15.30 7.51 1.62
N TYR A 44 -14.23 8.22 1.23
CA TYR A 44 -14.29 9.67 1.00
C TYR A 44 -14.99 10.06 -0.31
N VAL A 45 -14.95 9.18 -1.32
CA VAL A 45 -15.52 9.43 -2.66
C VAL A 45 -16.97 8.95 -2.76
N GLN A 46 -17.45 8.16 -1.81
CA GLN A 46 -18.82 7.63 -1.71
C GLN A 46 -19.79 8.64 -1.09
#